data_AF-A0A6H0DPP7-F1
#
_entry.id   AF-A0A6H0DPP7-F1
#
_cell.length_a   1.000
_cell.length_b   1.000
_cell.length_c   1.000
_cell.angle_alpha   90.00
_cell.angle_beta   90.00
_cell.angle_gamma   90.00
#
_symmetry.space_group_name_H-M   'P 1'
#
loop_
_entity.id
_entity.type
_entity.pdbx_description
1 polymer ?
#
loop_
_entity_poly.entity_id
_entity_poly.type
_entity_poly.pdbx_seq_one_letter_code
_entity_poly.pdbx_strand_id
1 'polypeptide(L)'
;MLFLSSLGFLLVGTSSYLGRSWISFFPQGIVMSFYGISGLFISSYLWCTISWNVGSGYDRFDRKEGIVCIFRWGFPGKNRRIFLRFLLKDIQSIRIEVKEGIYARRVLYMDIRGQGAITLTLTDDNLVPRDIEQKAAELAYFLRVPLEVF
;
A
#
# COMPACT_ATOMS: atom_id res chain seq x y z
N MET A 1 3.50 -17.74 5.61
CA MET A 1 2.41 -18.68 5.95
C MET A 1 1.70 -19.22 4.71
N LEU A 2 1.09 -18.39 3.85
CA LEU A 2 0.37 -18.85 2.64
C LEU A 2 1.20 -19.74 1.71
N PHE A 3 2.47 -19.40 1.47
CA PHE A 3 3.37 -20.21 0.64
C PHE A 3 3.51 -21.64 1.15
N LEU A 4 3.83 -21.80 2.44
CA LEU A 4 4.06 -23.11 3.06
C LEU A 4 2.78 -23.96 3.07
N SER A 5 1.63 -23.35 3.36
CA SER A 5 0.33 -24.04 3.30
C SER A 5 0.00 -24.52 1.88
N SER A 6 0.24 -23.67 0.88
CA SER A 6 -0.03 -24.00 -0.53
C SER A 6 0.90 -25.10 -1.04
N LEU A 7 2.19 -25.05 -0.66
CA LEU A 7 3.16 -26.09 -0.95
C LEU A 7 2.76 -27.42 -0.29
N GLY A 8 2.27 -27.39 0.95
CA GLY A 8 1.74 -28.56 1.65
C GLY A 8 0.56 -29.21 0.92
N PHE A 9 -0.43 -28.42 0.50
CA PHE A 9 -1.56 -28.93 -0.28
C PHE A 9 -1.13 -29.53 -1.62
N LEU A 10 -0.16 -28.91 -2.30
CA LEU A 10 0.37 -29.42 -3.56
C LEU A 10 1.15 -30.73 -3.38
N LEU A 11 1.93 -30.86 -2.30
CA LEU A 11 2.65 -32.11 -1.96
C LEU A 11 1.69 -33.25 -1.63
N VAL A 12 0.61 -32.98 -0.88
CA VAL A 12 -0.41 -33.99 -0.58
C VAL A 12 -1.15 -34.42 -1.85
N GLY A 13 -1.55 -33.47 -2.70
CA GLY A 13 -2.21 -33.77 -3.98
C GLY A 13 -1.32 -34.58 -4.95
N THR A 14 -0.04 -34.23 -5.06
CA THR A 14 0.92 -34.99 -5.90
C THR A 14 1.24 -36.36 -5.31
N SER A 15 1.38 -36.48 -3.99
CA SER A 15 1.55 -37.79 -3.33
C SER A 15 0.35 -38.72 -3.56
N SER A 16 -0.87 -38.15 -3.55
CA SER A 16 -2.10 -38.88 -3.86
C SER A 16 -2.16 -39.31 -5.33
N TYR A 17 -1.69 -38.48 -6.27
CA TYR A 17 -1.55 -38.87 -7.68
C TYR A 17 -0.56 -40.02 -7.90
N LEU A 18 0.56 -40.03 -7.17
CA LEU A 18 1.57 -41.10 -7.24
C LEU A 18 1.20 -42.37 -6.45
N GLY A 19 0.03 -42.41 -5.80
CA GLY A 19 -0.40 -43.54 -4.98
C GLY A 19 0.43 -43.77 -3.71
N ARG A 20 1.21 -42.78 -3.27
CA ARG A 20 2.05 -42.82 -2.05
C ARG A 20 1.36 -42.24 -0.81
N SER A 21 0.10 -41.82 -0.94
CA SER A 21 -0.67 -41.21 0.13
C SER A 21 -1.84 -42.09 0.57
N TRP A 22 -2.31 -41.86 1.79
CA TRP A 22 -3.50 -42.52 2.38
C TRP A 22 -4.82 -41.93 1.85
N ILE A 23 -4.77 -40.89 1.01
CA ILE A 23 -5.92 -40.16 0.47
C ILE A 23 -6.15 -40.55 -0.99
N SER A 24 -7.41 -40.76 -1.38
CA SER A 24 -7.80 -41.01 -2.77
C SER A 24 -7.58 -39.77 -3.65
N PHE A 25 -6.98 -39.99 -4.83
CA PHE A 25 -6.73 -38.90 -5.79
C PHE A 25 -8.03 -38.25 -6.26
N PHE A 26 -9.06 -39.06 -6.52
CA PHE A 26 -10.39 -38.58 -6.87
C PHE A 26 -11.36 -38.72 -5.69
N PRO A 27 -12.12 -37.67 -5.31
CA PRO A 27 -12.05 -36.28 -5.77
C PRO A 27 -11.07 -35.40 -4.95
N GLN A 28 -10.64 -35.87 -3.78
CA GLN A 28 -10.00 -35.06 -2.76
C GLN A 28 -8.59 -34.60 -3.14
N GLY A 29 -7.77 -35.46 -3.76
CA GLY A 29 -6.43 -35.11 -4.25
C GLY A 29 -6.45 -34.00 -5.30
N ILE A 30 -7.39 -34.06 -6.24
CA ILE A 30 -7.58 -33.02 -7.28
C ILE A 30 -7.88 -31.66 -6.64
N VAL A 31 -8.80 -31.62 -5.67
CA VAL A 31 -9.17 -30.39 -4.96
C VAL A 31 -7.96 -29.82 -4.21
N MET A 32 -7.17 -30.67 -3.53
CA MET A 32 -5.94 -30.26 -2.85
C MET A 32 -4.89 -29.72 -3.82
N SER A 33 -4.69 -30.37 -4.98
CA SER A 33 -3.78 -29.87 -6.01
C SER A 33 -4.22 -28.51 -6.56
N PHE A 34 -5.52 -28.31 -6.82
CA PHE A 34 -6.03 -27.04 -7.33
C PHE A 34 -5.81 -25.88 -6.34
N TYR A 35 -6.12 -26.10 -5.05
CA TYR A 35 -5.86 -25.11 -4.01
C TYR A 35 -4.37 -24.85 -3.81
N GLY A 36 -3.54 -25.88 -3.85
CA GLY A 36 -2.09 -25.76 -3.76
C GLY A 36 -1.50 -24.91 -4.89
N ILE A 37 -1.89 -25.17 -6.14
CA ILE A 37 -1.44 -24.40 -7.31
C ILE A 37 -1.90 -22.95 -7.20
N SER A 38 -3.18 -22.71 -6.95
CA SER A 38 -3.75 -21.36 -6.85
C SER A 38 -3.08 -20.56 -5.73
N GLY A 39 -2.88 -21.18 -4.57
CA GLY A 39 -2.21 -20.55 -3.43
C GLY A 39 -0.74 -20.25 -3.69
N LEU A 40 -0.02 -21.10 -4.46
CA LEU A 40 1.36 -20.81 -4.87
C LEU A 40 1.44 -19.60 -5.82
N PHE A 41 0.52 -19.49 -6.78
CA PHE A 41 0.45 -18.30 -7.66
C PHE A 41 0.19 -17.02 -6.87
N ILE A 42 -0.81 -17.03 -5.98
CA ILE A 42 -1.14 -15.89 -5.13
C ILE A 42 0.04 -15.55 -4.22
N SER A 43 0.62 -16.55 -3.55
CA SER A 43 1.74 -16.31 -2.64
C SER A 43 2.99 -15.80 -3.37
N SER A 44 3.27 -16.31 -4.56
CA SER A 44 4.36 -15.81 -5.40
C SER A 44 4.12 -14.36 -5.81
N TYR A 45 2.90 -14.02 -6.24
CA TYR A 45 2.53 -12.65 -6.57
C TYR A 45 2.70 -11.68 -5.38
N LEU A 46 2.24 -12.06 -4.19
CA LEU A 46 2.43 -11.24 -2.99
C LEU A 46 3.92 -11.08 -2.65
N TRP A 47 4.68 -12.18 -2.68
CA TRP A 47 6.12 -12.14 -2.41
C TRP A 47 6.86 -11.23 -3.39
N CYS A 48 6.53 -11.34 -4.68
CA CYS A 48 7.04 -10.44 -5.72
C CYS A 48 6.66 -8.98 -5.41
N THR A 49 5.41 -8.70 -5.09
CA THR A 49 4.95 -7.33 -4.76
C THR A 49 5.74 -6.71 -3.60
N ILE A 50 6.01 -7.50 -2.55
CA ILE A 50 6.83 -7.10 -1.41
C ILE A 50 8.30 -6.91 -1.82
N SER A 51 8.87 -7.88 -2.55
CA SER A 51 10.26 -7.83 -3.01
C SER A 51 10.54 -6.64 -3.94
N TRP A 52 9.58 -6.27 -4.79
CA TRP A 52 9.64 -5.09 -5.64
C TRP A 52 9.29 -3.79 -4.92
N ASN A 53 8.94 -3.86 -3.63
CA ASN A 53 8.58 -2.75 -2.77
C ASN A 53 7.51 -1.84 -3.42
N VAL A 54 6.51 -2.47 -4.03
CA VAL A 54 5.43 -1.77 -4.74
C VAL A 54 4.60 -0.97 -3.72
N GLY A 55 4.36 0.30 -4.01
CA GLY A 55 3.69 1.27 -3.15
C GLY A 55 4.64 2.06 -2.24
N SER A 56 5.90 1.63 -2.06
CA SER A 56 6.88 2.35 -1.24
C SER A 56 7.35 3.63 -1.90
N GLY A 57 7.79 4.59 -1.10
CA GLY A 57 8.22 5.88 -1.59
C GLY A 57 8.53 6.86 -0.47
N TYR A 58 8.83 8.10 -0.85
CA TYR A 58 9.13 9.16 0.10
C TYR A 58 8.59 10.49 -0.41
N ASP A 59 8.31 11.37 0.54
CA ASP A 59 7.84 12.72 0.29
C ASP A 59 8.94 13.69 0.74
N ARG A 60 9.50 14.45 -0.19
CA ARG A 60 10.54 15.44 0.08
C ARG A 60 9.95 16.84 -0.05
N PHE A 61 10.06 17.62 1.02
CA PHE A 61 9.64 19.02 1.07
C PHE A 61 10.89 19.91 1.18
N ASP A 62 11.26 20.61 0.11
CA ASP A 62 12.41 21.53 0.10
C ASP A 62 11.95 22.99 0.07
N ARG A 63 12.18 23.69 1.18
CA ARG A 63 11.83 25.11 1.32
C ARG A 63 12.87 26.05 0.70
N LYS A 64 14.12 25.61 0.54
CA LYS A 64 15.18 26.43 -0.09
C LYS A 64 14.97 26.50 -1.59
N GLU A 65 14.65 25.36 -2.20
CA GLU A 65 14.33 25.28 -3.63
C GLU A 65 12.87 25.65 -3.92
N GLY A 66 11.98 25.61 -2.91
CA GLY A 66 10.56 25.94 -3.05
C GLY A 66 9.77 24.87 -3.81
N ILE A 67 10.16 23.61 -3.65
CA ILE A 67 9.67 22.46 -4.43
C ILE A 67 9.26 21.33 -3.48
N VAL A 68 8.15 20.67 -3.81
CA VAL A 68 7.70 19.45 -3.18
C VAL A 68 7.77 18.30 -4.19
N CYS A 69 8.40 17.21 -3.78
CA CYS A 69 8.57 16.00 -4.58
C CYS A 69 7.94 14.81 -3.86
N ILE A 70 6.96 14.18 -4.49
CA ILE A 70 6.34 12.94 -4.05
C ILE A 70 6.83 11.83 -4.96
N PHE A 71 7.50 10.85 -4.40
CA PHE A 71 8.02 9.71 -5.13
C PHE A 71 7.37 8.43 -4.64
N ARG A 72 6.84 7.62 -5.56
CA ARG A 72 6.27 6.30 -5.28
C ARG A 72 6.76 5.27 -6.31
N TRP A 73 7.04 4.07 -5.83
CA TRP A 73 7.30 2.88 -6.64
C TRP A 73 5.97 2.23 -7.02
N GLY A 74 5.66 2.19 -8.30
CA GLY A 74 4.54 1.43 -8.86
C GLY A 74 4.91 -0.02 -9.15
N PHE A 75 3.98 -0.73 -9.77
CA PHE A 75 4.19 -2.09 -10.26
C PHE A 75 5.34 -2.16 -11.28
N PRO A 76 6.05 -3.30 -11.36
CA PRO A 76 7.11 -3.49 -12.35
C PRO A 76 6.60 -3.23 -13.77
N GLY A 77 7.28 -2.35 -14.51
CA GLY A 77 6.88 -1.91 -15.85
C GLY A 77 7.64 -0.67 -16.32
N LYS A 78 7.31 -0.16 -17.53
CA LYS A 78 7.97 1.03 -18.12
C LYS A 78 7.81 2.29 -17.27
N ASN A 79 6.66 2.44 -16.59
CA ASN A 79 6.35 3.58 -15.70
C ASN A 79 6.38 3.18 -14.23
N ARG A 80 7.39 2.40 -13.82
CA ARG A 80 7.54 1.95 -12.43
C ARG A 80 7.73 3.12 -11.45
N ARG A 81 8.35 4.22 -11.87
CA ARG A 81 8.63 5.38 -11.02
C ARG A 81 7.54 6.43 -11.21
N ILE A 82 6.72 6.63 -10.19
CA ILE A 82 5.75 7.71 -10.14
C ILE A 82 6.44 8.86 -9.41
N PHE A 83 6.78 9.91 -10.16
CA PHE A 83 7.44 11.09 -9.63
C PHE A 83 6.55 12.31 -9.90
N LEU A 84 6.06 12.91 -8.82
CA LEU A 84 5.21 14.08 -8.84
C LEU A 84 5.99 15.24 -8.23
N ARG A 85 6.09 16.35 -8.97
CA ARG A 85 6.81 17.55 -8.54
C ARG A 85 5.88 18.75 -8.60
N PHE A 86 5.81 19.49 -7.51
CA PHE A 86 4.96 20.66 -7.34
C PHE A 86 5.78 21.83 -6.82
N LEU A 87 5.35 23.05 -7.11
CA LEU A 87 5.91 24.25 -6.49
C LEU A 87 5.23 24.46 -5.14
N LEU A 88 6.00 24.88 -4.15
CA LEU A 88 5.49 25.14 -2.80
C LEU A 88 4.46 26.27 -2.79
N LYS A 89 4.52 27.18 -3.77
CA LYS A 89 3.55 28.26 -4.00
C LYS A 89 2.17 27.78 -4.46
N ASP A 90 2.10 26.58 -5.03
CA ASP A 90 0.84 26.03 -5.54
C ASP A 90 0.07 25.28 -4.44
N ILE A 91 0.71 25.03 -3.29
CA ILE A 91 0.07 24.41 -2.14
C ILE A 91 -0.83 25.45 -1.45
N GLN A 92 -2.13 25.19 -1.42
CA GLN A 92 -3.11 26.11 -0.85
C GLN A 92 -3.34 25.85 0.63
N SER A 93 -3.61 24.59 0.98
CA SER A 93 -3.92 24.19 2.35
C SER A 93 -3.55 22.74 2.59
N ILE A 94 -3.41 22.40 3.87
CA ILE A 94 -3.38 21.02 4.32
C ILE A 94 -4.76 20.71 4.88
N ARG A 95 -5.39 19.66 4.37
CA ARG A 95 -6.73 19.24 4.75
C ARG A 95 -6.67 17.94 5.54
N ILE A 96 -7.34 17.89 6.68
CA ILE A 96 -7.63 16.65 7.40
C ILE A 96 -9.09 16.32 7.15
N GLU A 97 -9.37 15.16 6.56
CA GLU A 97 -10.74 14.64 6.50
C GLU A 97 -10.90 13.49 7.49
N VAL A 98 -11.97 13.53 8.27
CA VAL A 98 -12.41 12.40 9.08
C VAL A 98 -13.35 11.53 8.24
N LYS A 99 -12.88 10.37 7.79
CA LYS A 99 -13.77 9.38 7.18
C LYS A 99 -14.56 8.67 8.27
N GLU A 100 -15.84 9.02 8.39
CA GLU A 100 -16.80 8.34 9.25
C GLU A 100 -17.17 6.96 8.66
N GLY A 101 -17.01 5.93 9.47
CA GLY A 101 -17.27 4.53 9.13
C GLY A 101 -17.16 3.66 10.39
N ILE A 102 -17.16 2.33 10.26
CA ILE A 102 -17.03 1.41 11.40
C ILE A 102 -15.74 1.67 12.20
N TYR A 103 -14.72 2.19 11.52
CA TYR A 103 -13.51 2.74 12.11
C TYR A 103 -13.31 4.17 11.61
N ALA A 104 -13.36 5.15 12.53
CA ALA A 104 -13.04 6.54 12.21
C ALA A 104 -11.56 6.63 11.81
N ARG A 105 -11.29 6.97 10.55
CA ARG A 105 -9.92 7.14 10.04
C ARG A 105 -9.73 8.58 9.59
N ARG A 106 -8.68 9.22 10.12
CA ARG A 106 -8.26 10.56 9.68
C ARG A 106 -7.29 10.42 8.53
N VAL A 107 -7.54 11.14 7.45
CA VAL A 107 -6.73 11.10 6.22
C VAL A 107 -6.21 12.50 5.96
N LEU A 108 -4.89 12.59 5.76
CA LEU A 108 -4.22 13.85 5.44
C LEU A 108 -4.17 14.05 3.92
N TYR A 109 -4.62 15.22 3.47
CA TYR A 109 -4.57 15.68 2.10
C TYR A 109 -3.81 17.00 2.01
N MET A 110 -3.18 17.20 0.86
CA MET A 110 -2.57 18.47 0.46
C MET A 110 -3.35 19.00 -0.74
N ASP A 111 -3.95 20.17 -0.60
CA ASP A 111 -4.65 20.79 -1.72
C ASP A 111 -3.68 21.61 -2.56
N ILE A 112 -3.65 21.32 -3.86
CA ILE A 112 -2.74 21.93 -4.82
C ILE A 112 -3.57 22.66 -5.89
N ARG A 113 -3.23 23.92 -6.10
CA ARG A 113 -3.86 24.79 -7.10
C ARG A 113 -3.79 24.16 -8.49
N GLY A 114 -4.95 23.85 -9.04
CA GLY A 114 -5.11 23.34 -10.41
C GLY A 114 -4.97 21.83 -10.58
N GLN A 115 -4.59 21.09 -9.53
CA GLN A 115 -4.41 19.62 -9.57
C GLN A 115 -5.29 18.87 -8.57
N GLY A 116 -5.85 19.58 -7.59
CA GLY A 116 -6.75 19.02 -6.58
C GLY A 116 -6.00 18.45 -5.37
N ALA A 117 -6.75 17.73 -4.53
CA ALA A 117 -6.24 17.20 -3.27
C ALA A 117 -5.44 15.90 -3.47
N ILE A 118 -4.17 15.92 -3.04
CA ILE A 118 -3.30 14.74 -3.02
C ILE A 118 -3.25 14.17 -1.61
N THR A 119 -3.58 12.89 -1.47
CA THR A 119 -3.41 12.16 -0.22
C THR A 119 -1.93 12.08 0.15
N LEU A 120 -1.55 12.67 1.28
CA LEU A 120 -0.20 12.56 1.86
C LEU A 120 -0.06 11.36 2.79
N THR A 121 -1.13 10.62 3.01
CA THR A 121 -1.19 9.65 4.11
C THR A 121 -0.11 8.58 3.89
N LEU A 122 0.80 8.51 4.87
CA LEU A 122 1.68 7.38 5.05
C LEU A 122 0.75 6.18 5.25
N THR A 123 0.81 5.20 4.34
CA THR A 123 0.05 3.95 4.46
C THR A 123 0.36 3.18 5.74
N ASP A 124 1.38 3.61 6.50
CA ASP A 124 1.75 3.05 7.79
C ASP A 124 0.90 3.57 8.96
N ASP A 125 0.26 2.57 9.55
CA ASP A 125 -0.10 2.43 10.95
C ASP A 125 -1.31 3.17 11.51
N ASN A 126 -1.87 2.49 12.51
CA ASN A 126 -2.86 2.91 13.47
C ASN A 126 -2.36 4.10 14.31
N LEU A 127 -1.95 5.19 13.65
CA LEU A 127 -1.57 6.42 14.33
C LEU A 127 -2.76 6.90 15.14
N VAL A 128 -2.51 7.19 16.41
CA VAL A 128 -3.52 7.77 17.28
C VAL A 128 -4.02 9.04 16.59
N PRO A 129 -5.33 9.33 16.57
CA PRO A 129 -5.87 10.50 15.87
C PRO A 129 -5.15 11.82 16.18
N ARG A 130 -4.56 11.92 17.36
CA ARG A 130 -3.72 13.04 17.84
C ARG A 130 -2.38 13.16 17.11
N ASP A 131 -1.72 12.06 16.78
CA ASP A 131 -0.42 12.07 16.10
C ASP A 131 -0.57 12.57 14.66
N ILE A 132 -1.70 12.24 14.02
CA ILE A 132 -2.05 12.72 12.67
C ILE A 132 -2.27 14.24 12.70
N GLU A 133 -3.01 14.75 13.69
CA GLU A 133 -3.21 16.20 13.88
C GLU A 133 -1.88 16.93 14.13
N GLN A 134 -1.03 16.39 15.00
CA GLN A 134 0.27 17.00 15.28
C GLN A 134 1.14 17.04 14.02
N LYS A 135 1.24 15.94 13.29
CA LYS A 135 2.00 15.88 12.04
C LYS A 135 1.45 16.83 10.98
N ALA A 136 0.13 16.97 10.89
CA ALA A 136 -0.52 17.91 9.99
C ALA A 136 -0.21 19.37 10.39
N ALA A 137 -0.26 19.69 11.68
CA ALA A 137 0.08 21.01 12.19
C ALA A 137 1.56 21.36 11.96
N GLU A 138 2.47 20.41 12.18
CA GLU A 138 3.90 20.58 11.90
C GLU A 138 4.15 20.83 10.41
N LEU A 139 3.49 20.08 9.52
CA LEU A 139 3.59 20.28 8.08
C LEU A 139 3.00 21.63 7.65
N ALA A 140 1.85 22.03 8.19
CA ALA A 140 1.20 23.30 7.87
C ALA A 140 2.09 24.49 8.32
N TYR A 141 2.67 24.39 9.52
CA TYR A 141 3.63 25.36 10.03
C TYR A 141 4.91 25.41 9.20
N PHE A 142 5.45 24.26 8.79
CA PHE A 142 6.66 24.17 7.96
C PHE A 142 6.45 24.82 6.59
N LEU A 143 5.31 24.56 5.95
CA LEU A 143 4.93 25.08 4.63
C LEU A 143 4.35 26.50 4.67
N ARG A 144 3.94 26.99 5.85
CA ARG A 144 3.23 28.27 6.07
C ARG A 144 1.91 28.36 5.31
N VAL A 145 1.15 27.26 5.31
CA VAL A 145 -0.18 27.18 4.69
C VAL A 145 -1.24 26.94 5.77
N PRO A 146 -2.50 27.37 5.55
CA PRO A 146 -3.59 27.09 6.47
C PRO A 146 -3.83 25.58 6.61
N LEU A 147 -4.22 25.18 7.83
CA LEU A 147 -4.71 23.84 8.15
C LEU A 147 -6.24 23.88 8.17
N GLU A 148 -6.87 23.05 7.35
CA GLU A 148 -8.33 22.89 7.29
C GLU A 148 -8.71 21.52 7.84
N VAL A 149 -9.75 21.46 8.68
CA VAL A 149 -10.25 20.22 9.27
C VAL A 149 -11.73 20.08 8.88
N PHE A 150 -12.09 18.96 8.25
CA PHE A 150 -13.45 18.64 7.82
C PHE A 150 -13.91 17.28 8.36
#